data_AF-A0A0X3XE60-F1
#
_entry.id   AF-A0A0X3XE60-F1
#
_cell.length_a   1.000
_cell.length_b   1.000
_cell.length_c   1.000
_cell.angle_alpha   90.00
_cell.angle_beta   90.00
_cell.angle_gamma   90.00
#
_symmetry.space_group_name_H-M   'P 1'
#
loop_
_entity.id
_entity.type
_entity.pdbx_description
1 polymer ?
#
loop_
_entity_poly.entity_id
_entity_poly.type
_entity_poly.pdbx_seq_one_letter_code
_entity_poly.pdbx_strand_id
1 'polypeptide(L)'
;MNTSTATTARTMWALFEPIHAVAYFAPEAEAAYEEVGLRGFRRGYFAGRAAPLGPVGPEPVVAAFFTFAPAMVARARKPGRRARGLRGRS
;
A
#
# COMPACT_ATOMS: atom_id res chain seq x y z
N MET A 1 19.84 -0.44 28.79
CA MET A 1 18.80 -0.26 27.75
C MET A 1 17.78 0.74 28.28
N ASN A 2 17.62 1.90 27.63
CA ASN A 2 16.76 2.99 28.09
C ASN A 2 15.27 2.61 28.01
N THR A 3 14.71 2.17 29.13
CA THR A 3 13.30 1.80 29.26
C THR A 3 12.35 2.95 28.87
N SER A 4 12.77 4.21 29.09
CA SER A 4 12.02 5.40 28.68
C SER A 4 11.78 5.47 27.18
N THR A 5 12.80 5.25 26.34
CA THR A 5 12.66 5.30 24.87
C THR A 5 11.76 4.17 24.35
N ALA A 6 11.90 2.95 24.90
CA ALA A 6 11.05 1.82 24.51
C ALA A 6 9.58 2.04 24.93
N THR A 7 9.34 2.66 26.09
CA THR A 7 7.99 3.04 26.52
C THR A 7 7.41 4.12 25.62
N THR A 8 8.16 5.19 25.33
CA THR A 8 7.73 6.24 24.39
C THR A 8 7.41 5.67 23.01
N ALA A 9 8.25 4.76 22.48
CA ALA A 9 8.01 4.12 21.19
C ALA A 9 6.70 3.32 21.17
N ARG A 10 6.38 2.55 22.23
CA ARG A 10 5.10 1.82 22.33
C ARG A 10 3.90 2.74 22.45
N THR A 11 4.00 3.82 23.23
CA THR A 11 2.91 4.80 23.35
C THR A 11 2.65 5.49 22.01
N MET A 12 3.70 5.92 21.32
CA MET A 12 3.58 6.52 19.99
C MET A 12 2.97 5.52 19.00
N TRP A 13 3.42 4.26 19.02
CA TRP A 13 2.84 3.22 18.17
C TRP A 13 1.33 3.06 18.40
N ALA A 14 0.88 2.97 19.65
CA ALA A 14 -0.55 2.83 19.97
C ALA A 14 -1.41 4.01 19.51
N LEU A 15 -0.84 5.23 19.49
CA LEU A 15 -1.53 6.43 19.02
C LEU A 15 -1.58 6.52 17.49
N PHE A 16 -0.54 6.08 16.79
CA PHE A 16 -0.47 6.16 15.33
C PHE A 16 -1.10 4.96 14.62
N GLU A 17 -1.16 3.80 15.27
CA GLU A 17 -1.71 2.58 14.66
C GLU A 17 -3.14 2.76 14.11
N PRO A 18 -4.09 3.43 14.79
CA PRO A 18 -5.42 3.66 14.24
C PRO A 18 -5.42 4.51 12.96
N ILE A 19 -4.59 5.56 12.91
CA ILE A 19 -4.47 6.45 11.75
C ILE A 19 -3.88 5.66 10.57
N HIS A 20 -2.84 4.89 10.84
CA HIS A 20 -2.19 4.01 9.88
C HIS A 20 -3.16 2.94 9.35
N ALA A 21 -4.00 2.36 10.21
CA ALA A 21 -5.01 1.38 9.82
C ALA A 21 -6.11 1.98 8.93
N VAL A 22 -6.64 3.16 9.28
CA VAL A 22 -7.67 3.85 8.47
C VAL A 22 -7.17 4.10 7.05
N ALA A 23 -5.91 4.52 6.88
CA ALA A 23 -5.31 4.79 5.57
C ALA A 23 -5.20 3.56 4.64
N TYR A 24 -5.41 2.34 5.17
CA TYR A 24 -5.44 1.11 4.37
C TYR A 24 -6.81 0.48 4.25
N PHE A 25 -7.54 0.42 5.37
CA PHE A 25 -8.70 -0.46 5.51
C PHE A 25 -10.04 0.29 5.43
N ALA A 26 -10.03 1.62 5.48
CA ALA A 26 -11.26 2.39 5.29
C ALA A 26 -11.75 2.27 3.83
N PRO A 27 -13.06 2.09 3.59
CA PRO A 27 -13.63 2.07 2.24
C PRO A 27 -13.26 3.30 1.40
N GLU A 28 -13.14 4.46 2.04
CA GLU A 28 -12.74 5.73 1.42
C GLU A 28 -11.30 5.69 0.92
N ALA A 29 -10.40 5.01 1.65
CA ALA A 29 -9.03 4.82 1.22
C ALA A 29 -8.96 3.89 -0.01
N GLU A 30 -9.71 2.79 -0.01
CA GLU A 30 -9.82 1.92 -1.18
C GLU A 30 -10.37 2.68 -2.40
N ALA A 31 -11.45 3.44 -2.22
CA ALA A 31 -12.05 4.25 -3.28
C ALA A 31 -11.03 5.25 -3.88
N ALA A 32 -10.29 5.97 -3.04
CA ALA A 32 -9.26 6.90 -3.50
C ALA A 32 -8.15 6.22 -4.33
N TYR A 33 -7.75 5.00 -3.97
CA TYR A 33 -6.79 4.22 -4.77
C TYR A 33 -7.41 3.74 -6.09
N GLU A 34 -8.69 3.35 -6.10
CA GLU A 34 -9.37 2.94 -7.33
C GLU A 34 -9.50 4.09 -8.34
N GLU A 35 -9.76 5.32 -7.87
CA GLU A 35 -9.83 6.53 -8.70
C GLU A 35 -8.55 6.79 -9.49
N VAL A 36 -7.39 6.46 -8.92
CA VAL A 36 -6.07 6.58 -9.59
C VAL A 36 -5.66 5.28 -10.32
N GLY A 37 -6.57 4.33 -10.47
CA GLY A 37 -6.39 3.09 -11.25
C GLY A 37 -5.76 1.92 -10.47
N LEU A 38 -5.53 2.05 -9.16
CA LEU A 38 -5.00 1.01 -8.28
C LEU A 38 -6.11 0.10 -7.75
N ARG A 39 -6.81 -0.58 -8.67
CA ARG A 39 -8.03 -1.36 -8.37
C ARG A 39 -7.79 -2.49 -7.37
N GLY A 40 -8.64 -2.62 -6.37
CA GLY A 40 -8.59 -3.68 -5.36
C GLY A 40 -7.48 -3.53 -4.31
N PHE A 41 -7.86 -3.74 -3.06
CA PHE A 41 -7.06 -3.61 -1.83
C PHE A 41 -5.54 -3.74 -1.96
N ARG A 42 -5.02 -4.89 -2.43
CA ARG A 42 -3.56 -5.13 -2.44
C ARG A 42 -2.77 -4.11 -3.26
N ARG A 43 -3.34 -3.56 -4.34
CA ARG A 43 -2.64 -2.57 -5.17
C ARG A 43 -2.55 -1.23 -4.46
N GLY A 44 -3.65 -0.77 -3.87
CA GLY A 44 -3.67 0.40 -3.01
C GLY A 44 -2.73 0.24 -1.80
N TYR A 45 -2.81 -0.89 -1.11
CA TYR A 45 -1.99 -1.20 0.07
C TYR A 45 -0.49 -1.08 -0.20
N PHE A 46 0.03 -1.80 -1.21
CA PHE A 46 1.47 -1.79 -1.50
C PHE A 46 1.92 -0.47 -2.13
N ALA A 47 1.10 0.16 -2.99
CA ALA A 47 1.45 1.42 -3.62
C ALA A 47 1.46 2.58 -2.63
N GLY A 48 0.42 2.73 -1.80
CA GLY A 48 0.33 3.78 -0.79
C GLY A 48 1.45 3.70 0.23
N ARG A 49 1.81 2.49 0.67
CA ARG A 49 2.94 2.28 1.59
C ARG A 49 4.31 2.50 0.96
N ALA A 50 4.44 2.32 -0.35
CA ALA A 50 5.69 2.56 -1.07
C ALA A 50 5.83 4.02 -1.54
N ALA A 51 4.75 4.80 -1.57
CA ALA A 51 4.75 6.18 -2.06
C ALA A 51 5.81 7.09 -1.40
N PRO A 52 6.09 6.99 -0.07
CA PRO A 52 7.14 7.79 0.57
C PRO A 52 8.57 7.49 0.09
N LEU A 53 8.81 6.35 -0.56
CA LEU A 53 10.11 6.01 -1.13
C LEU A 53 10.41 6.82 -2.41
N GLY A 54 9.42 7.52 -2.97
CA GLY A 54 9.54 8.22 -4.24
C GLY A 54 9.56 7.27 -5.46
N PRO A 55 10.01 7.75 -6.63
CA PRO A 55 10.01 6.97 -7.86
C PRO A 55 11.12 5.91 -7.86
N VAL A 56 10.85 4.76 -7.23
CA VAL A 56 11.78 3.62 -7.12
C VAL A 56 11.37 2.42 -7.97
N GLY A 57 12.36 1.63 -8.38
CA GLY A 57 12.19 0.40 -9.15
C GLY A 57 11.45 -0.73 -8.41
N PRO A 58 11.24 -1.89 -9.08
CA PRO A 58 10.68 -3.13 -8.51
C PRO A 58 11.29 -3.54 -7.16
N GLU A 59 12.62 -3.53 -7.11
CA GLU A 59 13.44 -4.21 -6.13
C GLU A 59 13.44 -3.50 -4.77
N PRO A 60 13.60 -2.16 -4.68
CA PRO A 60 13.54 -1.46 -3.39
C PRO A 60 12.19 -1.63 -2.67
N VAL A 61 11.09 -1.70 -3.43
CA VAL A 61 9.77 -1.92 -2.84
C VAL A 61 9.64 -3.36 -2.33
N VAL A 62 10.05 -4.36 -3.12
CA VAL A 62 10.02 -5.76 -2.65
C VAL A 62 10.87 -5.93 -1.39
N ALA A 63 12.05 -5.31 -1.34
CA ALA A 63 12.90 -5.30 -0.16
C ALA A 63 12.23 -4.64 1.05
N ALA A 64 11.53 -3.52 0.87
CA ALA A 64 10.80 -2.83 1.94
C ALA A 64 9.63 -3.67 2.53
N PHE A 65 9.11 -4.63 1.77
CA PHE A 65 8.04 -5.54 2.18
C PHE A 65 8.55 -6.97 2.47
N PHE A 66 9.75 -7.12 3.01
CA PHE A 66 10.40 -8.43 3.25
C PHE A 66 9.59 -9.44 4.08
N THR A 67 8.59 -9.00 4.86
CA THR A 67 7.65 -9.88 5.59
C THR A 67 6.66 -10.60 4.67
N PHE A 68 6.46 -10.12 3.44
CA PHE A 68 5.54 -10.70 2.47
C PHE A 68 6.27 -11.58 1.45
N ALA A 69 5.57 -12.57 0.91
CA ALA A 69 6.08 -13.33 -0.22
C ALA A 69 6.41 -12.39 -1.40
N PRO A 70 7.65 -12.36 -1.94
CA PRO A 70 8.06 -11.41 -2.98
C PRO A 70 7.14 -11.40 -4.20
N ALA A 71 6.66 -12.58 -4.60
CA ALA A 71 5.74 -12.73 -5.73
C ALA A 71 4.37 -12.05 -5.50
N MET A 72 3.94 -11.88 -4.25
CA MET A 72 2.72 -11.14 -3.89
C MET A 72 2.90 -9.64 -4.17
N VAL A 73 4.00 -9.07 -3.67
CA VAL A 73 4.34 -7.65 -3.84
C VAL A 73 4.56 -7.34 -5.32
N ALA A 74 5.29 -8.19 -6.03
CA ALA A 74 5.54 -8.04 -7.47
C ALA A 74 4.24 -8.06 -8.31
N ARG A 75 3.25 -8.89 -7.93
CA ARG A 75 1.95 -8.95 -8.62
C ARG A 75 1.11 -7.70 -8.41
N ALA A 76 1.12 -7.12 -7.22
CA ALA A 76 0.35 -5.90 -6.91
C ALA A 76 0.83 -4.69 -7.72
N ARG A 77 2.11 -4.67 -8.12
CA ARG A 77 2.70 -3.59 -8.91
C ARG A 77 2.42 -3.66 -10.41
N LYS A 78 2.02 -4.82 -10.94
CA LYS A 78 1.77 -4.94 -12.38
C LYS A 78 0.53 -4.12 -12.74
N PRO A 79 0.56 -3.33 -13.83
CA PRO A 79 -0.63 -2.65 -14.33
C PRO A 79 -1.78 -3.65 -14.45
N GLY A 80 -2.96 -3.27 -13.94
CA GLY A 80 -4.16 -4.08 -14.15
C GLY A 80 -4.32 -4.37 -15.64
N ARG A 81 -4.69 -5.60 -16.00
CA ARG A 81 -5.07 -5.90 -17.40
C ARG A 81 -6.10 -4.86 -17.81
N ARG A 82 -5.78 -4.01 -18.80
CA ARG A 82 -6.76 -3.08 -19.39
C ARG A 82 -7.97 -3.93 -19.77
N ALA A 83 -9.16 -3.55 -19.30
CA ALA A 83 -10.38 -4.18 -19.74
C ALA A 83 -10.43 -4.09 -21.27
N ARG A 84 -10.31 -5.24 -21.93
CA ARG A 84 -10.52 -5.33 -23.38
C ARG A 84 -12.03 -5.19 -23.58
N GLY A 85 -12.48 -4.01 -24.01
CA GLY A 85 -13.86 -3.85 -24.50
C GLY A 85 -14.55 -2.57 -24.06
N LEU A 86 -14.22 -1.47 -24.73
CA LEU A 86 -15.21 -0.48 -25.13
C LEU A 86 -14.95 -0.18 -26.61
N ARG A 87 -15.36 -1.13 -27.46
CA ARG A 87 -15.61 -0.86 -28.88
C ARG A 87 -17.11 -1.01 -29.08
N GLY A 88 -17.73 0.04 -29.59
CA GLY A 88 -19.05 0.01 -30.23
C GLY A 88 -20.24 0.04 -29.27
N ARG A 89 -20.78 1.24 -29.03
CA ARG A 89 -22.23 1.46 -29.12
C ARG A 89 -22.41 2.73 -29.96
N SER A 90 -22.75 2.50 -31.23
CA SER A 90 -23.46 3.46 -32.06
C SER A 90 -24.90 3.59 -31.57
#